data_AF-A0A4V2F4F9-F1
#
_entry.id   AF-A0A4V2F4F9-F1
#
_cell.length_a   1.000
_cell.length_b   1.000
_cell.length_c   1.000
_cell.angle_alpha   90.00
_cell.angle_beta   90.00
_cell.angle_gamma   90.00
#
_symmetry.space_group_name_H-M   'P 1'
#
loop_
_entity.id
_entity.type
_entity.pdbx_description
1 polymer ?
#
loop_
_entity_poly.entity_id
_entity_poly.type
_entity_poly.pdbx_seq_one_letter_code
_entity_poly.pdbx_strand_id
1 'polypeptide(L)'
;MGPSTPDPVALLAEQSPTGVAVVDSDGTVTYANPALARLLGRTAAGLVGTPLEALLHRDGPPAASLLLPAYGVQEAERRFPTPQGEVVGLVTAAVVPGVAGRVLYVEDVTRVASLEREVHTGHLADPETGLAGGALLRDRLEHALALRDRDPSRAVSCCIVAVPDEGDLATVARALVETVRSTDTLARVDRTLVVVCEDTNDRGMRALRHRLRGLAEVQEQGATIGVATARAGQSAFDLLNTARQGAREDLARRWADDAPLAEASA
;
A
#
# COMPACT_ATOMS: atom_id res chain seq x y z
N MET A 1 -20.98 -52.11 3.37
CA MET A 1 -20.36 -50.84 2.95
C MET A 1 -19.42 -50.43 4.06
N GLY A 2 -18.13 -50.75 3.94
CA GLY A 2 -17.13 -50.33 4.94
C GLY A 2 -16.99 -48.80 4.91
N PRO A 3 -16.64 -48.16 6.03
CA PRO A 3 -16.43 -46.71 6.06
C PRO A 3 -15.36 -46.38 5.01
N SER A 4 -15.73 -45.56 4.02
CA SER A 4 -14.82 -45.00 3.04
C SER A 4 -13.70 -44.30 3.79
N THR A 5 -12.48 -44.83 3.69
CA THR A 5 -11.28 -44.18 4.20
C THR A 5 -11.24 -42.76 3.64
N PRO A 6 -11.16 -41.71 4.49
CA PRO A 6 -11.13 -40.35 4.01
C PRO A 6 -9.94 -40.17 3.06
N ASP A 7 -10.11 -39.36 2.03
CA ASP A 7 -9.05 -39.04 1.06
C ASP A 7 -7.82 -38.52 1.83
N PRO A 8 -6.65 -39.18 1.72
CA PRO A 8 -5.45 -38.77 2.44
C PRO A 8 -5.02 -37.33 2.12
N VAL A 9 -5.33 -36.81 0.93
CA VAL A 9 -5.04 -35.41 0.58
C VAL A 9 -5.93 -34.44 1.35
N ALA A 10 -7.22 -34.77 1.48
CA ALA A 10 -8.16 -33.98 2.29
C ALA A 10 -7.75 -33.99 3.77
N LEU A 11 -7.31 -35.15 4.29
CA LEU A 11 -6.85 -35.27 5.67
C LEU A 11 -5.60 -34.41 5.94
N LEU A 12 -4.66 -34.36 5.01
CA LEU A 12 -3.46 -33.54 5.10
C LEU A 12 -3.80 -32.04 5.09
N ALA A 13 -4.71 -31.61 4.22
CA ALA A 13 -5.18 -30.22 4.19
C ALA A 13 -5.89 -29.83 5.51
N GLU A 14 -6.72 -30.72 6.04
CA GLU A 14 -7.48 -30.51 7.28
C GLU A 14 -6.57 -30.40 8.52
N GLN A 15 -5.48 -31.17 8.54
CA GLN A 15 -4.51 -31.18 9.65
C GLN A 15 -3.34 -30.20 9.47
N SER A 16 -3.26 -29.51 8.33
CA SER A 16 -2.21 -28.53 8.07
C SER A 16 -2.25 -27.39 9.09
N PRO A 17 -1.10 -26.97 9.65
CA PRO A 17 -1.02 -25.78 10.51
C PRO A 17 -1.17 -24.48 9.72
N THR A 18 -0.95 -24.52 8.40
CA THR A 18 -1.08 -23.37 7.49
C THR A 18 -2.51 -23.27 6.99
N GLY A 19 -3.00 -22.04 6.80
CA GLY A 19 -4.32 -21.81 6.22
C GLY A 19 -4.38 -22.34 4.79
N VAL A 20 -5.37 -23.16 4.48
CA VAL A 20 -5.61 -23.67 3.13
C VAL A 20 -7.04 -23.34 2.72
N ALA A 21 -7.21 -22.78 1.53
CA ALA A 21 -8.49 -22.63 0.87
C ALA A 21 -8.44 -23.11 -0.58
N VAL A 22 -9.61 -23.47 -1.10
CA VAL A 22 -9.83 -23.60 -2.55
C VAL A 22 -10.84 -22.54 -2.96
N VAL A 23 -10.56 -21.85 -4.06
CA VAL A 23 -11.47 -20.89 -4.69
C VAL A 23 -11.78 -21.32 -6.11
N ASP A 24 -13.04 -21.16 -6.53
CA ASP A 24 -13.46 -21.44 -7.89
C ASP A 24 -13.05 -20.33 -8.89
N SER A 25 -13.49 -20.45 -10.14
CA SER A 25 -13.20 -19.47 -11.20
C SER A 25 -13.77 -18.08 -10.93
N ASP A 26 -14.82 -17.99 -10.12
CA ASP A 26 -15.46 -16.73 -9.74
C ASP A 26 -14.83 -16.13 -8.47
N GLY A 27 -13.80 -16.80 -7.92
CA GLY A 27 -13.13 -16.39 -6.69
C GLY A 27 -13.94 -16.67 -5.43
N THR A 28 -14.93 -17.57 -5.50
CA THR A 28 -15.73 -17.98 -4.34
C THR A 28 -15.02 -19.13 -3.62
N VAL A 29 -14.91 -19.03 -2.29
CA VAL A 29 -14.28 -20.07 -1.46
C VAL A 29 -15.15 -21.32 -1.47
N THR A 30 -14.63 -22.42 -2.00
CA THR A 30 -15.31 -23.73 -2.05
C THR A 30 -14.84 -24.67 -0.94
N TYR A 31 -13.64 -24.44 -0.41
CA TYR A 31 -13.08 -25.16 0.73
C TYR A 31 -12.24 -24.23 1.58
N ALA A 32 -12.25 -24.42 2.90
CA ALA A 32 -11.36 -23.77 3.84
C ALA A 32 -11.07 -24.72 5.01
N ASN A 33 -9.80 -24.92 5.32
CA ASN A 33 -9.40 -25.77 6.43
C ASN A 33 -9.58 -25.08 7.80
N PRO A 34 -9.52 -25.83 8.91
CA PRO A 34 -9.63 -25.27 10.26
C PRO A 34 -8.53 -24.27 10.61
N ALA A 35 -7.33 -24.36 10.01
CA ALA A 35 -6.26 -23.40 10.23
C ALA A 35 -6.60 -22.02 9.67
N LEU A 36 -7.14 -21.95 8.45
CA LEU A 36 -7.58 -20.69 7.85
C LEU A 36 -8.75 -20.07 8.62
N ALA A 37 -9.71 -20.92 9.05
CA ALA A 37 -10.82 -20.49 9.89
C ALA A 37 -10.32 -19.81 11.19
N ARG A 38 -9.36 -20.43 11.88
CA ARG A 38 -8.72 -19.85 13.07
C ARG A 38 -7.97 -18.56 12.76
N LEU A 39 -7.19 -18.54 11.68
CA LEU A 39 -6.42 -17.37 11.25
C LEU A 39 -7.32 -16.14 11.02
N LEU A 40 -8.47 -16.35 10.38
CA LEU A 40 -9.40 -15.27 10.03
C LEU A 40 -10.43 -14.96 11.13
N GLY A 41 -10.41 -15.70 12.25
CA GLY A 41 -11.40 -15.57 13.32
C GLY A 41 -12.83 -15.90 12.86
N ARG A 42 -12.99 -16.82 11.90
CA ARG A 42 -14.28 -17.24 11.32
C ARG A 42 -14.48 -18.75 11.47
N THR A 43 -15.69 -19.23 11.19
CA THR A 43 -15.95 -20.67 11.07
C THR A 43 -15.67 -21.14 9.64
N ALA A 44 -15.21 -22.38 9.46
CA ALA A 44 -14.99 -22.95 8.12
C ALA A 44 -16.27 -22.90 7.27
N ALA A 45 -17.42 -23.21 7.87
CA ALA A 45 -18.74 -23.09 7.23
C ALA A 45 -19.11 -21.66 6.81
N GLY A 46 -18.63 -20.65 7.55
CA GLY A 46 -18.83 -19.23 7.21
C GLY A 46 -17.82 -18.69 6.20
N LEU A 47 -16.77 -19.45 5.88
CA LEU A 47 -15.82 -19.11 4.81
C LEU A 47 -16.30 -19.64 3.47
N VAL A 48 -16.80 -20.88 3.43
CA VAL A 48 -17.35 -21.48 2.22
C VAL A 48 -18.52 -20.66 1.68
N GLY A 49 -18.53 -20.41 0.37
CA GLY A 49 -19.51 -19.55 -0.31
C GLY A 49 -19.22 -18.05 -0.23
N THR A 50 -18.17 -17.64 0.49
CA THR A 50 -17.78 -16.22 0.57
C THR A 50 -16.86 -15.86 -0.60
N PRO A 51 -17.07 -14.71 -1.28
CA PRO A 51 -16.12 -14.19 -2.25
C PRO A 51 -14.78 -13.87 -1.59
N LEU A 52 -13.66 -14.27 -2.19
CA LEU A 52 -12.32 -13.98 -1.68
C LEU A 52 -12.10 -12.48 -1.46
N GLU A 53 -12.63 -11.65 -2.37
CA GLU A 53 -12.58 -10.18 -2.26
C GLU A 53 -13.15 -9.66 -0.93
N ALA A 54 -14.20 -10.29 -0.42
CA ALA A 54 -14.85 -9.89 0.84
C ALA A 54 -14.04 -10.26 2.10
N LEU A 55 -13.01 -11.11 1.94
CA LEU A 55 -12.08 -11.49 3.00
C LEU A 55 -10.83 -10.60 3.03
N LEU A 56 -10.59 -9.83 1.97
CA LEU A 56 -9.42 -8.95 1.86
C LEU A 56 -9.72 -7.54 2.37
N HIS A 57 -8.68 -6.86 2.84
CA HIS A 57 -8.75 -5.46 3.21
C HIS A 57 -9.00 -4.59 1.97
N ARG A 58 -9.96 -3.66 2.04
CA ARG A 58 -10.44 -2.86 0.88
C ARG A 58 -9.38 -1.95 0.25
N ASP A 59 -8.41 -1.50 1.05
CA ASP A 59 -7.28 -0.69 0.57
C ASP A 59 -6.11 -1.51 0.00
N GLY A 60 -6.25 -2.84 -0.08
CA GLY A 60 -5.24 -3.73 -0.65
C GLY A 60 -5.43 -3.99 -2.15
N PRO A 61 -4.49 -4.72 -2.78
CA PRO A 61 -4.67 -5.21 -4.15
C PRO A 61 -5.89 -6.13 -4.26
N PRO A 62 -6.64 -6.09 -5.38
CA PRO A 62 -7.85 -6.88 -5.56
C PRO A 62 -7.54 -8.39 -5.61
N ALA A 63 -8.51 -9.22 -5.21
CA ALA A 63 -8.41 -10.69 -5.25
C ALA A 63 -8.07 -11.21 -6.64
N ALA A 64 -8.54 -10.53 -7.70
CA ALA A 64 -8.24 -10.87 -9.09
C ALA A 64 -6.75 -11.08 -9.35
N SER A 65 -5.87 -10.32 -8.68
CA SER A 65 -4.40 -10.47 -8.79
C SER A 65 -3.88 -11.85 -8.38
N LEU A 66 -4.55 -12.53 -7.44
CA LEU A 66 -4.21 -13.89 -7.00
C LEU A 66 -4.83 -14.96 -7.90
N LEU A 67 -5.82 -14.57 -8.72
CA LEU A 67 -6.61 -15.47 -9.56
C LEU A 67 -6.17 -15.46 -11.02
N LEU A 68 -5.33 -14.48 -11.42
CA LEU A 68 -4.84 -14.34 -12.79
C LEU A 68 -4.26 -15.66 -13.33
N PRO A 69 -4.59 -16.04 -14.57
CA PRO A 69 -4.08 -17.23 -15.22
C PRO A 69 -2.62 -17.01 -15.68
N ALA A 70 -1.74 -16.66 -14.75
CA ALA A 70 -0.30 -16.77 -14.97
C ALA A 70 0.10 -18.24 -14.73
N TYR A 71 0.87 -18.81 -15.65
CA TYR A 71 1.50 -20.11 -15.43
C TYR A 71 2.42 -20.02 -14.21
N GLY A 72 2.11 -20.76 -13.14
CA GLY A 72 2.97 -20.88 -11.97
C GLY A 72 2.33 -20.49 -10.64
N VAL A 73 3.18 -20.46 -9.61
CA VAL A 73 2.82 -20.07 -8.24
C VAL A 73 2.84 -18.55 -8.15
N GLN A 74 1.77 -17.95 -7.61
CA GLN A 74 1.70 -16.53 -7.31
C GLN A 74 1.79 -16.32 -5.81
N GLU A 75 2.70 -15.47 -5.36
CA GLU A 75 2.93 -15.22 -3.94
C GLU A 75 2.80 -13.72 -3.68
N ALA A 76 1.97 -13.35 -2.70
CA ALA A 76 1.79 -11.95 -2.35
C ALA A 76 1.24 -11.78 -0.93
N GLU A 77 1.70 -10.72 -0.25
CA GLU A 77 1.13 -10.34 1.05
C GLU A 77 -0.28 -9.76 0.91
N ARG A 78 -1.17 -10.19 1.78
CA ARG A 78 -2.55 -9.73 1.86
C ARG A 78 -2.94 -9.43 3.29
N ARG A 79 -3.78 -8.42 3.43
CA ARG A 79 -4.34 -7.99 4.71
C ARG A 79 -5.75 -8.53 4.83
N PHE A 80 -6.04 -9.17 5.96
CA PHE A 80 -7.32 -9.79 6.24
C PHE A 80 -7.94 -9.12 7.48
N PRO A 81 -9.07 -8.39 7.34
CA PRO A 81 -9.81 -7.91 8.49
C PRO A 81 -10.49 -9.08 9.23
N THR A 82 -10.19 -9.21 10.51
CA THR A 82 -10.75 -10.23 11.41
C THR A 82 -11.48 -9.56 12.57
N PRO A 83 -12.32 -10.30 13.32
CA PRO A 83 -12.94 -9.77 14.54
C PRO A 83 -11.94 -9.35 15.63
N GLN A 84 -10.70 -9.84 15.59
CA GLN A 84 -9.65 -9.55 16.58
C GLN A 84 -8.69 -8.44 16.13
N GLY A 85 -8.81 -7.96 14.89
CA GLY A 85 -7.92 -6.96 14.31
C GLY A 85 -7.60 -7.28 12.86
N GLU A 86 -6.40 -6.93 12.42
CA GLU A 86 -5.93 -7.24 11.07
C GLU A 86 -4.85 -8.31 11.13
N VAL A 87 -4.91 -9.26 10.21
CA VAL A 87 -3.88 -10.29 9.99
C VAL A 87 -3.21 -10.03 8.66
N VAL A 88 -1.88 -10.17 8.62
CA VAL A 88 -1.10 -10.12 7.38
C VAL A 88 -0.76 -11.56 6.99
N GLY A 89 -1.31 -12.00 5.88
CA GLY A 89 -1.07 -13.32 5.33
C GLY A 89 -0.19 -13.26 4.09
N LEU A 90 0.86 -14.05 4.04
CA LEU A 90 1.58 -14.35 2.79
C LEU A 90 0.74 -15.39 2.04
N VAL A 91 0.16 -14.98 0.91
CA VAL A 91 -0.78 -15.81 0.14
C VAL A 91 -0.08 -16.38 -1.07
N THR A 92 0.02 -17.70 -1.10
CA THR A 92 0.55 -18.48 -2.21
C THR A 92 -0.60 -19.15 -2.96
N ALA A 93 -0.90 -18.67 -4.16
CA ALA A 93 -1.95 -19.18 -5.02
C ALA A 93 -1.38 -20.08 -6.12
N ALA A 94 -1.90 -21.30 -6.21
CA ALA A 94 -1.44 -22.29 -7.18
C ALA A 94 -2.61 -23.07 -7.80
N VAL A 95 -2.41 -23.53 -9.04
CA VAL A 95 -3.28 -24.54 -9.66
C VAL A 95 -2.69 -25.91 -9.33
N VAL A 96 -3.47 -26.74 -8.63
CA VAL A 96 -3.05 -28.08 -8.24
C VAL A 96 -3.78 -29.11 -9.10
N PRO A 97 -3.07 -30.00 -9.82
CA PRO A 97 -3.70 -31.05 -10.61
C PRO A 97 -4.66 -31.89 -9.76
N GLY A 98 -5.89 -32.07 -10.24
CA GLY A 98 -6.92 -32.82 -9.53
C GLY A 98 -7.78 -32.01 -8.55
N VAL A 99 -7.46 -30.73 -8.32
CA VAL A 99 -8.31 -29.81 -7.52
C VAL A 99 -9.03 -28.85 -8.46
N ALA A 100 -10.35 -28.77 -8.36
CA ALA A 100 -11.16 -27.86 -9.15
C ALA A 100 -11.07 -26.43 -8.58
N GLY A 101 -10.31 -25.56 -9.25
CA GLY A 101 -10.10 -24.17 -8.86
C GLY A 101 -8.64 -23.85 -8.52
N ARG A 102 -8.42 -22.80 -7.74
CA ARG A 102 -7.10 -22.41 -7.23
C ARG A 102 -6.98 -22.73 -5.76
N VAL A 103 -5.86 -23.32 -5.38
CA VAL A 103 -5.50 -23.56 -3.99
C VAL A 103 -4.74 -22.35 -3.48
N LEU A 104 -5.16 -21.83 -2.33
CA LEU A 104 -4.52 -20.75 -1.62
C LEU A 104 -3.90 -21.31 -0.34
N TYR A 105 -2.60 -21.11 -0.17
CA TYR A 105 -1.91 -21.29 1.10
C TYR A 105 -1.75 -19.91 1.73
N VAL A 106 -2.11 -19.78 3.00
CA VAL A 106 -2.04 -18.52 3.74
C VAL A 106 -1.20 -18.75 4.99
N GLU A 107 -0.01 -18.17 4.98
CA GLU A 107 0.89 -18.15 6.13
C GLU A 107 0.72 -16.86 6.92
N ASP A 108 0.56 -16.97 8.25
CA ASP A 108 0.49 -15.81 9.12
C ASP A 108 1.89 -15.20 9.30
N VAL A 109 2.12 -14.10 8.59
CA VAL A 109 3.35 -13.32 8.70
C VAL A 109 3.12 -12.04 9.48
N THR A 110 2.02 -11.93 10.24
CA THR A 110 1.66 -10.70 10.98
C THR A 110 2.81 -10.20 11.85
N ARG A 111 3.46 -11.12 12.59
CA ARG A 111 4.60 -10.78 13.46
C ARG A 111 5.84 -10.35 12.66
N VAL A 112 6.12 -11.01 11.54
CA VAL A 112 7.28 -10.68 10.69
C VAL A 112 7.05 -9.32 10.05
N ALA A 113 5.89 -9.13 9.41
CA ALA A 113 5.50 -7.89 8.78
C ALA A 113 5.35 -6.74 9.79
N SER A 114 4.93 -6.99 11.04
CA SER A 114 4.91 -5.96 12.08
C SER A 114 6.32 -5.55 12.50
N LEU A 115 7.23 -6.52 12.67
CA LEU A 115 8.63 -6.25 12.99
C LEU A 115 9.36 -5.55 11.83
N GLU A 116 9.13 -5.96 10.59
CA GLU A 116 9.68 -5.29 9.41
C GLU A 116 9.13 -3.88 9.27
N ARG A 117 7.83 -3.67 9.53
CA ARG A 117 7.26 -2.33 9.61
C ARG A 117 7.87 -1.53 10.75
N GLU A 118 8.11 -2.11 11.92
CA GLU A 118 8.78 -1.44 13.05
C GLU A 118 10.23 -1.07 12.71
N VAL A 119 10.96 -1.91 11.98
CA VAL A 119 12.28 -1.58 11.44
C VAL A 119 12.18 -0.40 10.47
N HIS A 120 11.28 -0.47 9.48
CA HIS A 120 11.16 0.60 8.47
C HIS A 120 10.55 1.91 9.03
N THR A 121 9.70 1.83 10.04
CA THR A 121 9.08 3.00 10.70
C THR A 121 9.91 3.53 11.87
N GLY A 122 10.80 2.74 12.46
CA GLY A 122 11.65 3.13 13.60
C GLY A 122 13.04 3.62 13.20
N HIS A 123 13.44 3.45 11.94
CA HIS A 123 14.72 3.97 11.46
C HIS A 123 14.63 5.46 11.11
N LEU A 124 15.61 6.23 11.58
CA LEU A 124 15.76 7.64 11.22
C LEU A 124 16.08 7.83 9.73
N ALA A 125 16.70 6.83 9.11
CA ALA A 125 17.05 6.81 7.69
C ALA A 125 16.50 5.55 7.00
N ASP A 126 16.03 5.74 5.78
CA ASP A 126 15.58 4.70 4.88
C ASP A 126 16.76 3.94 4.26
N PRO A 127 16.84 2.60 4.38
CA PRO A 127 18.00 1.84 3.93
C PRO A 127 18.15 1.78 2.40
N GLU A 128 17.07 1.91 1.63
CA GLU A 128 17.10 1.80 0.17
C GLU A 128 17.56 3.10 -0.50
N THR A 129 17.15 4.24 0.06
CA THR A 129 17.41 5.56 -0.54
C THR A 129 18.41 6.42 0.24
N GLY A 130 18.68 6.07 1.51
CA GLY A 130 19.46 6.89 2.43
C GLY A 130 18.73 8.16 2.90
N LEU A 131 17.48 8.38 2.49
CA LEU A 131 16.65 9.51 2.89
C LEU A 131 16.16 9.36 4.32
N ALA A 132 15.46 10.37 4.87
CA ALA A 132 14.79 10.21 6.15
C ALA A 132 13.74 9.09 6.08
N GLY A 133 13.69 8.25 7.12
CA GLY A 133 12.65 7.25 7.30
C GLY A 133 11.36 7.82 7.90
N GLY A 134 10.34 6.98 8.04
CA GLY A 134 9.02 7.40 8.57
C GLY A 134 9.08 8.01 9.98
N ALA A 135 9.97 7.53 10.85
CA ALA A 135 10.17 8.09 12.19
C ALA A 135 10.65 9.54 12.14
N LEU A 136 11.72 9.80 11.39
CA LEU A 136 12.31 11.15 11.29
C LEU A 136 11.36 12.11 10.59
N LEU A 137 10.62 11.65 9.57
CA LEU A 137 9.58 12.45 8.94
C LEU A 137 8.52 12.91 9.96
N ARG A 138 8.00 11.97 10.75
CA ARG A 138 6.97 12.27 11.76
C ARG A 138 7.49 13.24 12.82
N ASP A 139 8.67 12.96 13.37
CA ASP A 139 9.32 13.82 14.36
C ASP A 139 9.49 15.26 13.83
N ARG A 140 10.05 15.41 12.62
CA ARG A 140 10.24 16.72 11.99
C ARG A 140 8.93 17.44 11.70
N LEU A 141 7.92 16.73 11.21
CA LEU A 141 6.63 17.33 10.92
C LEU A 141 5.90 17.77 12.19
N GLU A 142 5.86 16.93 13.22
CA GLU A 142 5.27 17.28 14.52
C GLU A 142 6.00 18.47 15.16
N HIS A 143 7.34 18.48 15.08
CA HIS A 143 8.15 19.59 15.55
C HIS A 143 7.81 20.90 14.82
N ALA A 144 7.76 20.87 13.48
CA ALA A 144 7.44 22.04 12.66
C ALA A 144 6.03 22.58 12.96
N LEU A 145 5.04 21.69 13.12
CA LEU A 145 3.67 22.07 13.46
C LEU A 145 3.57 22.68 14.87
N ALA A 146 4.30 22.13 15.84
CA ALA A 146 4.37 22.68 17.18
C ALA A 146 5.02 24.08 17.20
N LEU A 147 6.04 24.33 16.36
CA LEU A 147 6.63 25.66 16.19
C LEU A 147 5.64 26.64 15.54
N ARG A 148 4.88 26.21 14.53
CA ARG A 148 3.81 27.01 13.92
C ARG A 148 2.71 27.39 14.91
N ASP A 149 2.31 26.47 15.78
CA ASP A 149 1.30 26.76 16.80
C ASP A 149 1.76 27.80 17.82
N ARG A 150 3.08 27.92 18.03
CA ARG A 150 3.67 28.97 18.87
C ARG A 150 3.86 30.29 18.12
N ASP A 151 4.08 30.23 16.81
CA ASP A 151 4.34 31.38 15.95
C ASP A 151 3.56 31.26 14.62
N PRO A 152 2.39 31.91 14.51
CA PRO A 152 1.55 31.87 13.31
C PRO A 152 2.20 32.47 12.06
N SER A 153 3.33 33.15 12.18
CA SER A 153 4.08 33.66 11.02
C SER A 153 4.85 32.57 10.28
N ARG A 154 5.11 31.43 10.95
CA ARG A 154 5.72 30.25 10.34
C ARG A 154 4.72 29.51 9.48
N ALA A 155 5.17 29.05 8.33
CA ALA A 155 4.34 28.26 7.41
C ALA A 155 4.95 26.86 7.26
N VAL A 156 4.16 25.84 7.56
CA VAL A 156 4.56 24.45 7.35
C VAL A 156 3.75 23.91 6.19
N SER A 157 4.44 23.36 5.20
CA SER A 157 3.80 22.74 4.05
C SER A 157 4.43 21.37 3.80
N CYS A 158 3.65 20.44 3.27
CA CYS A 158 4.16 19.16 2.82
C CYS A 158 3.81 18.91 1.35
N CYS A 159 4.69 18.18 0.69
CA CYS A 159 4.52 17.71 -0.67
C CYS A 159 4.69 16.19 -0.67
N ILE A 160 3.76 15.47 -1.28
CA ILE A 160 3.84 14.03 -1.51
C ILE A 160 4.05 13.80 -2.99
N VAL A 161 5.11 13.06 -3.33
CA VAL A 161 5.41 12.59 -4.67
C VAL A 161 5.20 11.08 -4.68
N ALA A 162 4.13 10.63 -5.34
CA ALA A 162 3.84 9.21 -5.49
C ALA A 162 4.40 8.71 -6.83
N VAL A 163 5.26 7.69 -6.76
CA VAL A 163 5.90 7.10 -7.94
C VAL A 163 5.20 5.78 -8.26
N PRO A 164 4.68 5.58 -9.48
CA PRO A 164 4.04 4.32 -9.88
C PRO A 164 5.04 3.16 -9.87
N ASP A 165 4.55 1.93 -9.98
CA ASP A 165 5.39 0.72 -9.88
C ASP A 165 6.39 0.60 -11.03
N GLU A 166 6.01 1.10 -12.21
CA GLU A 166 6.86 1.17 -13.41
C GLU A 166 7.94 2.27 -13.32
N GLY A 167 7.80 3.19 -12.36
CA GLY A 167 8.72 4.31 -12.16
C GLY A 167 9.89 3.98 -11.23
N ASP A 168 11.04 4.57 -11.52
CA ASP A 168 12.26 4.50 -10.71
C ASP A 168 12.25 5.54 -9.59
N LEU A 169 11.82 5.08 -8.41
CA LEU A 169 11.80 5.87 -7.19
C LEU A 169 13.18 6.42 -6.79
N ALA A 170 14.26 5.68 -7.04
CA ALA A 170 15.61 6.11 -6.67
C ALA A 170 16.10 7.27 -7.56
N THR A 171 15.68 7.29 -8.82
CA THR A 171 15.95 8.41 -9.73
C THR A 171 15.16 9.66 -9.33
N VAL A 172 13.87 9.52 -9.01
CA VAL A 172 13.06 10.63 -8.50
C VAL A 172 13.62 11.15 -7.18
N ALA A 173 14.01 10.27 -6.26
CA ALA A 173 14.60 10.64 -4.97
C ALA A 173 15.87 11.49 -5.13
N ARG A 174 16.80 11.10 -6.03
CA ARG A 174 18.01 11.87 -6.31
C ARG A 174 17.69 13.26 -6.87
N ALA A 175 16.76 13.35 -7.81
CA ALA A 175 16.31 14.63 -8.36
C ALA A 175 15.69 15.54 -7.27
N LEU A 176 14.94 14.96 -6.33
CA LEU A 176 14.39 15.70 -5.20
C LEU A 176 15.47 16.24 -4.28
N VAL A 177 16.49 15.43 -3.93
CA VAL A 177 17.62 15.86 -3.09
C VAL A 177 18.31 17.10 -3.65
N GLU A 178 18.47 17.19 -4.97
CA GLU A 178 19.11 18.33 -5.63
C GLU A 178 18.20 19.58 -5.70
N THR A 179 16.89 19.41 -5.50
CA THR A 179 15.89 20.47 -5.70
C THR A 179 15.41 21.11 -4.40
N VAL A 180 15.31 20.30 -3.35
CA VAL A 180 14.88 20.73 -2.01
C VAL A 180 15.99 21.50 -1.31
N ARG A 181 15.63 22.41 -0.41
CA ARG A 181 16.62 23.16 0.36
C ARG A 181 17.19 22.27 1.45
N SER A 182 18.37 22.60 1.95
CA SER A 182 18.98 21.92 3.09
C SER A 182 18.15 22.00 4.38
N THR A 183 17.21 22.94 4.46
CA THR A 183 16.27 23.11 5.58
C THR A 183 15.01 22.24 5.44
N ASP A 184 14.71 21.76 4.24
CA ASP A 184 13.53 20.93 3.99
C ASP A 184 13.85 19.47 4.37
N THR A 185 12.89 18.77 4.94
CA THR A 185 13.04 17.33 5.24
C THR A 185 12.51 16.51 4.08
N LEU A 186 13.38 15.72 3.43
CA LEU A 186 12.99 14.75 2.42
C LEU A 186 13.04 13.35 2.99
N ALA A 187 11.90 12.65 2.95
CA ALA A 187 11.73 11.32 3.50
C ALA A 187 11.13 10.34 2.50
N ARG A 188 11.41 9.05 2.68
CA ARG A 188 10.69 7.97 1.99
C ARG A 188 9.70 7.31 2.95
N VAL A 189 8.48 7.11 2.46
CA VAL A 189 7.45 6.31 3.12
C VAL A 189 6.85 5.39 2.07
N ASP A 190 7.16 4.09 2.18
CA ASP A 190 6.80 3.07 1.18
C ASP A 190 7.25 3.48 -0.25
N ARG A 191 6.32 3.56 -1.20
CA ARG A 191 6.53 4.05 -2.58
C ARG A 191 6.30 5.56 -2.77
N THR A 192 6.30 6.32 -1.68
CA THR A 192 6.08 7.77 -1.73
C THR A 192 7.26 8.53 -1.15
N LEU A 193 7.57 9.66 -1.76
CA LEU A 193 8.56 10.61 -1.27
C LEU A 193 7.82 11.79 -0.66
N VAL A 194 8.16 12.14 0.56
CA VAL A 194 7.52 13.22 1.32
C VAL A 194 8.53 14.33 1.56
N VAL A 195 8.18 15.54 1.16
CA VAL A 195 8.97 16.75 1.43
C VAL A 195 8.22 17.59 2.45
N VAL A 196 8.83 17.88 3.60
CA VAL A 196 8.34 18.85 4.58
C VAL A 196 9.14 20.13 4.41
N CYS A 197 8.42 21.20 4.08
CA CYS A 197 8.99 22.53 3.87
C CYS A 197 8.58 23.42 5.05
N GLU A 198 9.58 23.85 5.81
CA GLU A 198 9.41 24.85 6.87
C GLU A 198 9.54 26.26 6.29
N ASP A 199 8.90 27.23 6.93
CA ASP A 199 8.87 28.65 6.57
C ASP A 199 8.61 28.93 5.07
N THR A 200 7.81 28.05 4.45
CA THR A 200 7.50 28.12 3.03
C THR A 200 6.10 28.65 2.83
N ASN A 201 6.02 29.90 2.35
CA ASN A 201 4.76 30.52 1.94
C ASN A 201 4.19 29.89 0.66
N ASP A 202 2.93 30.21 0.34
CA ASP A 202 2.24 29.66 -0.84
C ASP A 202 2.98 29.91 -2.15
N ARG A 203 3.74 31.01 -2.27
CA ARG A 203 4.53 31.31 -3.48
C ARG A 203 5.74 30.38 -3.60
N GLY A 204 6.45 30.15 -2.51
CA GLY A 204 7.56 29.20 -2.44
C GLY A 204 7.08 27.78 -2.72
N MET A 205 5.92 27.41 -2.18
CA MET A 205 5.32 26.10 -2.39
C MET A 205 4.88 25.88 -3.85
N ARG A 206 4.26 26.89 -4.48
CA ARG A 206 3.95 26.84 -5.92
C ARG A 206 5.21 26.69 -6.78
N ALA A 207 6.29 27.40 -6.44
CA ALA A 207 7.56 27.29 -7.15
C ALA A 207 8.21 25.91 -6.97
N LEU A 208 8.14 25.33 -5.76
CA LEU A 208 8.58 23.96 -5.52
C LEU A 208 7.76 22.99 -6.36
N ARG A 209 6.43 23.04 -6.27
CA ARG A 209 5.52 22.20 -7.07
C ARG A 209 5.82 22.28 -8.57
N HIS A 210 6.07 23.48 -9.10
CA HIS A 210 6.39 23.66 -10.51
C HIS A 210 7.73 23.02 -10.90
N ARG A 211 8.78 23.18 -10.08
CA ARG A 211 10.07 22.51 -10.29
C ARG A 211 9.94 20.99 -10.22
N LEU A 212 9.18 20.48 -9.25
CA LEU A 212 8.93 19.05 -9.07
C LEU A 212 8.17 18.43 -10.24
N ARG A 213 7.18 19.15 -10.78
CA ARG A 213 6.47 18.72 -12.00
C ARG A 213 7.40 18.66 -13.19
N GLY A 214 8.25 19.68 -13.39
CA GLY A 214 9.25 19.68 -14.45
C GLY A 214 10.20 18.48 -14.38
N LEU A 215 10.61 18.07 -13.17
CA LEU A 215 11.45 16.89 -13.00
C LEU A 215 10.72 15.57 -13.30
N ALA A 216 9.46 15.45 -12.86
CA ALA A 216 8.65 14.27 -13.13
C ALA A 216 8.31 14.11 -14.64
N GLU A 217 8.09 15.23 -15.34
CA GLU A 217 7.82 15.25 -16.79
C GLU A 217 9.08 15.01 -17.62
N VAL A 218 10.23 15.59 -17.24
CA VAL A 218 11.50 15.41 -17.96
C VAL A 218 12.06 13.98 -17.81
N GLN A 219 11.66 13.25 -16.77
CA GLN A 219 12.17 11.90 -16.51
C GLN A 219 11.19 10.77 -16.86
N GLU A 220 10.01 11.05 -17.44
CA GLU A 220 9.01 10.04 -17.85
C GLU A 220 8.58 9.03 -16.74
N GLN A 221 8.75 9.38 -15.46
CA GLN A 221 8.52 8.44 -14.35
C GLN A 221 7.05 8.37 -13.89
N GLY A 222 6.11 9.05 -14.56
CA GLY A 222 4.68 9.02 -14.23
C GLY A 222 4.30 9.54 -12.84
N ALA A 223 5.23 10.15 -12.10
CA ALA A 223 5.03 10.53 -10.70
C ALA A 223 3.93 11.59 -10.53
N THR A 224 3.10 11.44 -9.50
CA THR A 224 2.01 12.38 -9.17
C THR A 224 2.31 13.17 -7.92
N ILE A 225 1.84 14.43 -7.89
CA ILE A 225 2.27 15.38 -6.86
C ILE A 225 1.07 15.98 -6.15
N GLY A 226 1.02 15.77 -4.84
CA GLY A 226 0.04 16.35 -3.93
C GLY A 226 0.70 17.31 -2.95
N VAL A 227 0.07 18.44 -2.68
CA VAL A 227 0.63 19.48 -1.81
C VAL A 227 -0.42 19.93 -0.81
N ALA A 228 -0.02 20.13 0.43
CA ALA A 228 -0.86 20.72 1.45
C ALA A 228 -0.08 21.70 2.33
N THR A 229 -0.72 22.80 2.70
CA THR A 229 -0.21 23.77 3.68
C THR A 229 -0.96 23.57 4.99
N ALA A 230 -0.23 23.55 6.10
CA ALA A 230 -0.78 23.32 7.41
C ALA A 230 -1.68 24.47 7.89
N ARG A 231 -2.85 24.12 8.44
CA ARG A 231 -3.78 25.07 9.07
C ARG A 231 -3.57 25.09 10.58
N ALA A 232 -3.94 26.19 11.25
CA ALA A 232 -3.85 26.32 12.70
C ALA A 232 -4.54 25.14 13.42
N GLY A 233 -3.87 24.55 14.42
CA GLY A 233 -4.32 23.36 15.14
C GLY A 233 -4.39 22.06 14.33
N GLN A 234 -3.94 22.02 13.07
CA GLN A 234 -3.98 20.81 12.25
C GLN A 234 -2.90 19.81 12.68
N SER A 235 -3.27 18.54 12.80
CA SER A 235 -2.35 17.44 13.12
C SER A 235 -1.45 17.06 11.93
N ALA A 236 -0.32 16.42 12.23
CA ALA A 236 0.58 15.87 11.20
C ALA A 236 -0.12 14.86 10.28
N PHE A 237 -0.97 14.01 10.86
CA PHE A 237 -1.75 13.01 10.15
C PHE A 237 -2.73 13.64 9.15
N ASP A 238 -3.49 14.64 9.58
CA ASP A 238 -4.47 15.32 8.71
C ASP A 238 -3.81 16.08 7.58
N LEU A 239 -2.66 16.68 7.84
CA LEU A 239 -1.87 17.39 6.83
C LEU A 239 -1.35 16.43 5.76
N LEU A 240 -0.76 15.29 6.16
CA LEU A 240 -0.29 14.26 5.23
C LEU A 240 -1.43 13.67 4.41
N ASN A 241 -2.59 13.40 5.02
CA ASN A 241 -3.77 12.91 4.31
C ASN A 241 -4.28 13.92 3.27
N THR A 242 -4.25 15.21 3.60
CA THR A 242 -4.64 16.28 2.67
C THR A 242 -3.71 16.30 1.44
N ALA A 243 -2.40 16.21 1.66
CA ALA A 243 -1.44 16.13 0.56
C ALA A 243 -1.62 14.84 -0.27
N ARG A 244 -1.88 13.70 0.39
CA ARG A 244 -2.07 12.41 -0.28
C ARG A 244 -3.32 12.41 -1.16
N GLN A 245 -4.40 13.01 -0.67
CA GLN A 245 -5.62 13.22 -1.45
C GLN A 245 -5.32 14.06 -2.70
N GLY A 246 -4.56 15.15 -2.56
CA GLY A 246 -4.15 15.98 -3.68
C GLY A 246 -3.35 15.23 -4.75
N ALA A 247 -2.48 14.28 -4.35
CA ALA A 247 -1.73 13.45 -5.30
C ALA A 247 -2.65 12.49 -6.08
N ARG A 248 -3.66 11.91 -5.40
CA ARG A 248 -4.67 11.03 -6.05
C ARG A 248 -5.54 11.80 -7.04
N GLU A 249 -5.92 13.03 -6.72
CA GLU A 249 -6.65 13.90 -7.64
C GLU A 249 -5.81 14.30 -8.86
N ASP A 250 -4.51 14.50 -8.67
CA ASP A 250 -3.57 14.76 -9.78
C ASP A 250 -3.46 13.56 -10.73
N LEU A 251 -3.41 12.34 -10.18
CA LEU A 251 -3.46 11.10 -10.96
C LEU A 251 -4.77 10.98 -11.75
N ALA A 252 -5.90 11.22 -11.10
CA ALA A 252 -7.22 11.13 -11.73
C ALA A 252 -7.38 12.13 -12.89
N ARG A 253 -6.84 13.35 -12.77
CA ARG A 253 -6.81 14.33 -13.86
C ARG A 253 -5.97 13.86 -15.04
N ARG A 254 -4.78 13.30 -14.79
CA ARG A 254 -3.92 12.75 -15.86
C ARG A 254 -4.61 11.63 -16.64
N TRP A 255 -5.28 10.71 -15.95
CA TRP A 255 -6.04 9.65 -16.63
C TRP A 255 -7.27 10.16 -17.39
N ALA A 256 -7.85 11.28 -16.99
CA ALA A 256 -8.92 11.92 -17.76
C ALA A 256 -8.39 12.58 -19.04
N ASP A 257 -7.17 13.12 -19.01
CA ASP A 257 -6.50 13.74 -20.16
C ASP A 257 -5.90 12.70 -21.13
N ASP A 258 -5.40 11.57 -20.61
CA ASP A 258 -4.84 10.45 -21.39
C ASP A 258 -5.90 9.45 -21.86
N ALA A 259 -7.17 9.64 -21.49
CA ALA A 259 -8.26 8.84 -22.03
C ALA A 259 -8.31 9.05 -23.55
N PRO A 260 -8.14 7.99 -24.37
CA PRO A 260 -8.26 8.14 -25.81
C PRO A 260 -9.64 8.74 -26.09
N LEU A 261 -9.67 9.85 -26.84
CA LEU A 261 -10.88 10.41 -27.44
C LEU A 261 -11.54 9.30 -28.25
N ALA A 262 -12.38 8.50 -27.59
CA ALA A 262 -13.18 7.48 -28.22
C ALA A 262 -14.13 8.22 -29.15
N GLU A 263 -13.80 8.14 -30.45
CA GLU A 263 -14.66 8.31 -31.61
C GLU A 263 -16.01 8.99 -31.29
N ALA A 264 -16.00 10.32 -31.27
CA ALA A 264 -17.23 11.07 -31.54
C ALA A 264 -17.55 10.91 -33.02
N SER A 265 -18.17 9.77 -33.35
CA SER A 265 -18.91 9.55 -34.58
C SER A 265 -20.01 10.60 -34.70
N ALA A 266 -19.88 11.49 -35.69
CA ALA A 266 -20.98 12.13 -36.39
C ALA A 266 -20.54 12.40 -37.84
#